data_AF-A0AAV1K3U9-F1
#
_entry.id   AF-A0AAV1K3U9-F1
#
_cell.length_a   1.000
_cell.length_b   1.000
_cell.length_c   1.000
_cell.angle_alpha   90.00
_cell.angle_beta   90.00
_cell.angle_gamma   90.00
#
_symmetry.space_group_name_H-M   'P 1'
#
loop_
_entity.id
_entity.type
_entity.pdbx_description
1 polymer ?
#
loop_
_entity_poly.entity_id
_entity_poly.type
_entity_poly.pdbx_seq_one_letter_code
_entity_poly.pdbx_strand_id
1 'polypeptide(L)'
;MGVCSEAKGLVGLKHKASEISTLGQFSPGHFEEWDIGADNKVALAYREQYFTPGTPPKFKTFVPESDLETLDIYEKTAALLEAACKKRLMSDRRIGCMLSGGLDSSLITALVCKLAKEHKLPYKIQTFAIGMGDSPDLVAARKVADYLGTEHHEVIFDENDVREALDNVIYHLESYDITTIRASLPMYLLSKYIKEKTDTTVVFSGEGADELAQGYIYFRDAPSATAGHEESIRLLSDIYLYDGLRADRTTSAFSLELRVPFLDIQFTSHYLAIDNKMRQPHEGVEKHLLRSSFSKSGLLPDSILWRHKEAFSDGVASVKKSLFTTISEIVSERLPSENHTYEGVQPTTPESKYYRYIFEKSFPGQANFTPYYWMPKWVKVSDPSARFIKHYAAK
;
A
#
# COMPACT_ATOMS: atom_id res chain seq x y z
N MET A 1 14.82 -14.98 22.35
CA MET A 1 14.16 -14.12 21.36
C MET A 1 13.53 -15.00 20.30
N GLY A 2 12.29 -14.72 19.90
CA GLY A 2 11.67 -15.32 18.73
C GLY A 2 11.43 -14.23 17.70
N VAL A 3 11.77 -14.48 16.44
CA VAL A 3 11.50 -13.57 15.32
C VAL A 3 10.67 -14.30 14.29
N CYS A 4 9.69 -13.62 13.71
CA CYS A 4 8.84 -14.15 12.66
C CYS A 4 8.37 -13.00 11.78
N SER A 5 8.16 -13.26 10.49
CA SER A 5 7.66 -12.26 9.54
C SER A 5 6.27 -11.74 9.92
N GLU A 6 5.45 -12.60 10.52
CA GLU A 6 4.07 -12.32 10.91
C GLU A 6 3.86 -12.78 12.36
N ALA A 7 3.23 -11.93 13.16
CA ALA A 7 3.08 -12.14 14.60
C ALA A 7 2.32 -13.43 14.94
N LYS A 8 1.40 -13.89 14.08
CA LYS A 8 0.67 -15.15 14.23
C LYS A 8 1.56 -16.39 14.37
N GLY A 9 2.81 -16.33 13.88
CA GLY A 9 3.81 -17.38 14.13
C GLY A 9 4.36 -17.38 15.57
N LEU A 10 4.16 -16.30 16.33
CA LEU A 10 4.66 -16.10 17.70
C LEU A 10 3.55 -16.07 18.76
N VAL A 11 2.30 -15.79 18.40
CA VAL A 11 1.17 -15.70 19.35
C VAL A 11 1.04 -16.96 20.22
N GLY A 12 1.12 -18.15 19.60
CA GLY A 12 1.04 -19.41 20.34
C GLY A 12 2.20 -19.63 21.33
N LEU A 13 3.38 -19.06 21.05
CA LEU A 13 4.52 -19.09 21.97
C LEU A 13 4.32 -18.08 23.11
N LYS A 14 3.80 -16.88 22.81
CA LYS A 14 3.47 -15.85 23.80
C LYS A 14 2.51 -16.37 24.86
N HIS A 15 1.51 -17.15 24.46
CA HIS A 15 0.55 -17.76 25.39
C HIS A 15 1.15 -18.82 26.32
N LYS A 16 2.23 -19.48 25.91
CA LYS A 16 2.91 -20.53 26.69
C LYS A 16 4.07 -19.99 27.53
N ALA A 17 4.57 -18.80 27.20
CA ALA A 17 5.66 -18.16 27.90
C ALA A 17 5.20 -17.49 29.21
N SER A 18 6.13 -17.24 30.13
CA SER A 18 5.88 -16.50 31.37
C SER A 18 5.22 -15.14 31.13
N GLU A 19 4.54 -14.60 32.15
CA GLU A 19 3.86 -13.29 32.14
C GLU A 19 4.74 -12.10 31.68
N ILE A 20 6.08 -12.23 31.78
CA ILE A 20 7.06 -11.17 31.45
C ILE A 20 7.37 -11.06 29.94
N SER A 21 6.89 -11.99 29.10
CA SER A 21 7.15 -11.92 27.66
C SER A 21 6.41 -10.75 27.01
N THR A 22 7.02 -10.07 26.05
CA THR A 22 6.37 -9.03 25.20
C THR A 22 6.37 -9.48 23.75
N LEU A 23 5.39 -9.01 22.98
CA LEU A 23 5.33 -9.21 21.53
C LEU A 23 5.14 -7.83 20.89
N GLY A 24 5.92 -7.54 19.86
CA GLY A 24 5.94 -6.24 19.23
C GLY A 24 6.57 -6.30 17.85
N GLN A 25 6.38 -5.23 17.09
CA GLN A 25 6.92 -5.10 15.74
C GLN A 25 8.39 -4.66 15.80
N PHE A 26 9.21 -5.28 14.95
CA PHE A 26 10.59 -4.82 14.74
C PHE A 26 10.57 -3.54 13.90
N SER A 27 11.22 -2.48 14.38
CA SER A 27 11.10 -1.15 13.76
C SER A 27 11.76 -1.10 12.37
N PRO A 28 11.09 -0.55 11.34
CA PRO A 28 11.70 -0.38 10.02
C PRO A 28 12.96 0.48 10.06
N GLY A 29 13.92 0.19 9.17
CA GLY A 29 15.17 0.96 9.07
C GLY A 29 16.09 0.82 10.29
N HIS A 30 15.95 -0.26 11.05
CA HIS A 30 16.81 -0.59 12.19
C HIS A 30 17.52 -1.93 12.02
N PHE A 31 18.63 -2.11 12.73
CA PHE A 31 19.16 -3.44 13.05
C PHE A 31 19.42 -3.54 14.56
N GLU A 32 19.46 -4.77 15.04
CA GLU A 32 19.77 -5.09 16.43
C GLU A 32 20.85 -6.19 16.46
N GLU A 33 21.83 -6.04 17.35
CA GLU A 33 22.83 -7.06 17.64
C GLU A 33 22.54 -7.67 19.00
N TRP A 34 22.61 -9.00 19.08
CA TRP A 34 22.24 -9.76 20.25
C TRP A 34 23.37 -10.70 20.64
N ASP A 35 23.83 -10.59 21.89
CA ASP A 35 24.83 -11.49 22.46
C ASP A 35 24.18 -12.83 22.83
N ILE A 36 24.82 -13.93 22.45
CA ILE A 36 24.39 -15.29 22.79
C ILE A 36 25.17 -15.75 24.03
N GLY A 37 24.47 -15.84 25.16
CA GLY A 37 25.03 -16.31 26.42
C GLY A 37 25.29 -17.81 26.46
N ALA A 38 26.11 -18.26 27.41
CA ALA A 38 26.44 -19.68 27.60
C ALA A 38 25.23 -20.57 27.96
N ASP A 39 24.14 -19.97 28.44
CA ASP A 39 22.85 -20.65 28.70
C ASP A 39 21.91 -20.64 27.48
N ASN A 40 22.42 -20.28 26.30
CA ASN A 40 21.68 -20.08 25.04
C ASN A 40 20.58 -19.02 25.10
N LYS A 41 20.58 -18.16 26.13
CA LYS A 41 19.74 -16.95 26.13
C LYS A 41 20.44 -15.85 25.37
N VAL A 42 19.63 -14.93 24.87
CA VAL A 42 20.12 -13.75 24.15
C VAL A 42 19.84 -12.48 24.93
N ALA A 43 20.78 -11.54 24.87
CA ALA A 43 20.63 -10.20 25.42
C ALA A 43 20.88 -9.18 24.31
N LEU A 44 20.06 -8.13 24.26
CA LEU A 44 20.25 -7.05 23.29
C LEU A 44 21.55 -6.32 23.64
N ALA A 45 22.52 -6.34 22.74
CA ALA A 45 23.80 -5.67 22.90
C ALA A 45 23.77 -4.27 22.29
N TYR A 46 23.16 -4.15 21.10
CA TYR A 46 23.17 -2.92 20.32
C TYR A 46 21.92 -2.78 19.46
N ARG A 47 21.48 -1.54 19.24
CA ARG A 47 20.39 -1.19 18.34
C ARG A 47 20.69 0.14 17.65
N GLU A 48 20.53 0.18 16.33
CA GLU A 48 20.73 1.40 15.53
C GLU A 48 19.61 1.59 14.52
N GLN A 49 19.18 2.84 14.36
CA GLN A 49 18.38 3.26 13.21
C GLN A 49 19.31 3.70 12.07
N TYR A 50 19.46 2.86 11.05
CA TYR A 50 20.34 3.15 9.92
C TYR A 50 19.63 3.90 8.78
N PHE A 51 18.29 3.94 8.78
CA PHE A 51 17.49 4.57 7.73
C PHE A 51 16.23 5.25 8.26
N THR A 52 15.93 6.42 7.69
CA THR A 52 14.63 7.09 7.75
C THR A 52 14.25 7.59 6.35
N PRO A 53 12.95 7.68 6.02
CA PRO A 53 12.49 8.28 4.77
C PRO A 53 13.12 9.66 4.53
N GLY A 54 13.66 9.88 3.34
CA GLY A 54 14.36 11.12 2.97
C GLY A 54 15.88 11.09 3.20
N THR A 55 16.42 10.09 3.91
CA THR A 55 17.87 9.93 4.06
C THR A 55 18.49 9.54 2.70
N PRO A 56 19.55 10.24 2.24
CA PRO A 56 20.27 9.86 1.03
C PRO A 56 20.85 8.44 1.09
N PRO A 57 20.89 7.69 -0.02
CA PRO A 57 21.51 6.37 -0.07
C PRO A 57 22.98 6.42 0.38
N LYS A 58 23.35 5.63 1.39
CA LYS A 58 24.75 5.42 1.82
C LYS A 58 25.44 4.24 1.10
N PHE A 59 24.82 3.74 0.04
CA PHE A 59 25.28 2.61 -0.75
C PHE A 59 25.39 3.01 -2.24
N LYS A 60 26.07 2.19 -3.03
CA LYS A 60 26.18 2.41 -4.48
C LYS A 60 24.80 2.36 -5.13
N THR A 61 24.35 3.50 -5.64
CA THR A 61 23.05 3.64 -6.30
C THR A 61 23.00 2.89 -7.63
N PHE A 62 21.78 2.58 -8.09
CA PHE A 62 21.59 1.87 -9.36
C PHE A 62 21.82 2.79 -10.55
N VAL A 63 21.36 4.04 -10.47
CA VAL A 63 21.72 5.10 -11.41
C VAL A 63 22.84 5.93 -10.80
N PRO A 64 24.02 6.04 -11.46
CA PRO A 64 25.09 6.94 -11.03
C PRO A 64 24.63 8.40 -10.99
N GLU A 65 25.13 9.18 -10.02
CA GLU A 65 24.79 10.60 -9.93
C GLU A 65 25.20 11.38 -11.18
N SER A 66 26.33 11.02 -11.80
CA SER A 66 26.82 11.60 -13.06
C SER A 66 25.80 11.51 -14.20
N ASP A 67 24.97 10.47 -14.21
CA ASP A 67 23.97 10.25 -15.26
C ASP A 67 22.71 11.11 -15.01
N LEU A 68 22.56 11.63 -13.79
CA LEU A 68 21.46 12.50 -13.39
C LEU A 68 21.84 13.99 -13.53
N GLU A 69 23.11 14.36 -13.39
CA GLU A 69 23.56 15.76 -13.35
C GLU A 69 23.03 16.64 -14.49
N THR A 70 22.92 16.09 -15.71
CA THR A 70 22.46 16.82 -16.91
C THR A 70 20.94 16.88 -17.06
N LEU A 71 20.19 16.11 -16.28
CA LEU A 71 18.75 15.98 -16.38
C LEU A 71 18.04 17.05 -15.57
N ASP A 72 16.93 17.57 -16.09
CA ASP A 72 16.04 18.40 -15.29
C ASP A 72 15.28 17.59 -14.22
N ILE A 73 14.51 18.26 -13.37
CA ILE A 73 13.80 17.59 -12.27
C ILE A 73 12.77 16.57 -12.73
N TYR A 74 12.09 16.81 -13.85
CA TYR A 74 11.08 15.93 -14.41
C TYR A 74 11.74 14.71 -15.05
N GLU A 75 12.82 14.94 -15.81
CA GLU A 75 13.64 13.89 -16.42
C GLU A 75 14.28 12.99 -15.36
N LYS A 76 14.86 13.56 -14.29
CA LYS A 76 15.39 12.80 -13.15
C LYS A 76 14.31 11.94 -12.51
N THR A 77 13.13 12.50 -12.26
CA THR A 77 12.01 11.78 -11.66
C THR A 77 11.58 10.60 -12.52
N ALA A 78 11.47 10.79 -13.84
CA ALA A 78 11.12 9.72 -14.77
C ALA A 78 12.22 8.64 -14.83
N ALA A 79 13.47 9.03 -14.98
CA ALA A 79 14.62 8.13 -15.08
C ALA A 79 14.78 7.27 -13.82
N LEU A 80 14.61 7.86 -12.63
CA LEU A 80 14.74 7.14 -11.36
C LEU A 80 13.58 6.17 -11.10
N LEU A 81 12.35 6.52 -11.47
CA LEU A 81 11.21 5.59 -11.36
C LEU A 81 11.34 4.43 -12.36
N GLU A 82 11.79 4.71 -13.58
CA GLU A 82 12.09 3.66 -14.57
C GLU A 82 13.20 2.73 -14.06
N ALA A 83 14.28 3.29 -13.51
CA ALA A 83 15.36 2.52 -12.90
C ALA A 83 14.89 1.68 -11.70
N ALA A 84 14.00 2.23 -10.86
CA ALA A 84 13.37 1.51 -9.76
C ALA A 84 12.57 0.30 -10.25
N CYS A 85 11.88 0.40 -11.39
CA CYS A 85 11.19 -0.71 -12.04
C CYS A 85 12.21 -1.71 -12.64
N LYS A 86 13.22 -1.22 -13.35
CA LYS A 86 14.22 -2.02 -14.05
C LYS A 86 14.97 -2.97 -13.12
N LYS A 87 15.50 -2.47 -12.00
CA LYS A 87 16.22 -3.34 -11.04
C LYS A 87 15.32 -4.36 -10.35
N ARG A 88 14.00 -4.11 -10.34
CA ARG A 88 12.97 -5.02 -9.83
C ARG A 88 12.48 -5.99 -10.91
N LEU A 89 13.08 -6.08 -12.09
CA LEU A 89 12.80 -7.19 -13.03
C LEU A 89 13.61 -8.46 -12.72
N MET A 90 14.49 -8.44 -11.70
CA MET A 90 15.29 -9.60 -11.28
C MET A 90 14.39 -10.73 -10.75
N SER A 91 14.05 -11.70 -11.61
CA SER A 91 13.18 -12.82 -11.24
C SER A 91 13.34 -13.98 -12.23
N ASP A 92 13.40 -15.21 -11.70
CA ASP A 92 13.25 -16.45 -12.48
C ASP A 92 11.80 -16.92 -12.57
N ARG A 93 10.87 -16.17 -11.97
CA ARG A 93 9.43 -16.43 -11.93
C ARG A 93 8.67 -15.39 -12.73
N ARG A 94 7.48 -15.77 -13.23
CA ARG A 94 6.65 -14.89 -14.03
C ARG A 94 6.27 -13.63 -13.25
N ILE A 95 6.44 -12.49 -13.93
CA ILE A 95 6.15 -11.14 -13.46
C ILE A 95 4.79 -10.69 -14.02
N GLY A 96 3.94 -10.15 -13.15
CA GLY A 96 2.71 -9.45 -13.49
C GLY A 96 2.56 -8.12 -12.74
N CYS A 97 1.47 -7.41 -12.99
CA CYS A 97 1.15 -6.13 -12.35
C CYS A 97 -0.29 -6.10 -11.83
N MET A 98 -0.51 -5.54 -10.64
CA MET A 98 -1.84 -5.09 -10.23
C MET A 98 -2.15 -3.77 -10.95
N LEU A 99 -3.33 -3.67 -11.55
CA LEU A 99 -3.74 -2.55 -12.39
C LEU A 99 -5.16 -2.10 -12.01
N SER A 100 -5.29 -1.02 -11.26
CA SER A 100 -6.60 -0.42 -10.93
C SER A 100 -7.06 0.61 -11.97
N GLY A 101 -6.19 0.98 -12.91
CA GLY A 101 -6.42 2.09 -13.85
C GLY A 101 -6.28 3.49 -13.24
N GLY A 102 -5.92 3.59 -11.95
CA GLY A 102 -5.42 4.83 -11.36
C GLY A 102 -4.01 5.18 -11.88
N LEU A 103 -3.56 6.42 -11.66
CA LEU A 103 -2.26 6.91 -12.15
C LEU A 103 -1.11 5.96 -11.81
N ASP A 104 -1.02 5.56 -10.55
CA ASP A 104 0.19 4.94 -9.99
C ASP A 104 0.40 3.52 -10.53
N SER A 105 -0.61 2.66 -10.41
CA SER A 105 -0.57 1.31 -10.96
C SER A 105 -0.40 1.31 -12.48
N SER A 106 -1.02 2.28 -13.16
CA SER A 106 -0.93 2.40 -14.62
C SER A 106 0.48 2.77 -15.05
N LEU A 107 1.11 3.73 -14.35
CA LEU A 107 2.48 4.16 -14.63
C LEU A 107 3.49 3.04 -14.39
N ILE A 108 3.37 2.32 -13.26
CA ILE A 108 4.20 1.14 -13.00
C ILE A 108 3.99 0.07 -14.07
N THR A 109 2.74 -0.21 -14.44
CA THR A 109 2.42 -1.21 -15.47
C THR A 109 3.01 -0.82 -16.82
N ALA A 110 2.92 0.46 -17.22
CA ALA A 110 3.49 0.95 -18.47
C ALA A 110 5.03 0.82 -18.49
N LEU A 111 5.70 1.21 -17.41
CA LEU A 111 7.15 1.06 -17.26
C LEU A 111 7.58 -0.41 -17.30
N VAL A 112 6.89 -1.28 -16.55
CA VAL A 112 7.17 -2.73 -16.55
C VAL A 112 6.95 -3.32 -17.95
N CYS A 113 5.89 -2.93 -18.67
CA CYS A 113 5.65 -3.39 -20.04
C CYS A 113 6.73 -2.92 -21.02
N LYS A 114 7.16 -1.66 -20.93
CA LYS A 114 8.28 -1.13 -21.73
C LYS A 114 9.55 -1.94 -21.46
N LEU A 115 9.93 -2.07 -20.20
CA LEU A 115 11.16 -2.75 -19.79
C LEU A 115 11.12 -4.25 -20.08
N ALA A 116 9.97 -4.90 -19.96
CA ALA A 116 9.80 -6.32 -20.31
C ALA A 116 10.08 -6.59 -21.79
N LYS A 117 9.67 -5.69 -22.67
CA LYS A 117 10.00 -5.75 -24.11
C LYS A 117 11.50 -5.57 -24.35
N GLU A 118 12.12 -4.60 -23.69
CA GLU A 118 13.57 -4.36 -23.78
C GLU A 118 14.40 -5.55 -23.28
N HIS A 119 13.98 -6.17 -22.18
CA HIS A 119 14.63 -7.36 -21.60
C HIS A 119 14.23 -8.66 -22.31
N LYS A 120 13.37 -8.59 -23.34
CA LYS A 120 12.91 -9.73 -24.15
C LYS A 120 12.33 -10.87 -23.29
N LEU A 121 11.50 -10.52 -22.31
CA LEU A 121 10.81 -11.55 -21.50
C LEU A 121 9.98 -12.46 -22.43
N PRO A 122 9.97 -13.79 -22.19
CA PRO A 122 9.37 -14.76 -23.11
C PRO A 122 7.83 -14.82 -23.02
N TYR A 123 7.20 -13.92 -22.26
CA TYR A 123 5.76 -13.88 -22.02
C TYR A 123 5.24 -12.44 -22.02
N LYS A 124 3.94 -12.28 -22.25
CA LYS A 124 3.26 -11.01 -22.01
C LYS A 124 3.07 -10.79 -20.51
N ILE A 125 3.18 -9.54 -20.10
CA ILE A 125 2.84 -9.12 -18.74
C ILE A 125 1.35 -9.38 -18.51
N GLN A 126 1.05 -10.16 -17.47
CA GLN A 126 -0.30 -10.31 -16.96
C GLN A 126 -0.64 -9.12 -16.09
N THR A 127 -1.83 -8.55 -16.28
CA THR A 127 -2.35 -7.45 -15.46
C THR A 127 -3.62 -7.88 -14.77
N PHE A 128 -3.79 -7.47 -13.52
CA PHE A 128 -4.87 -7.93 -12.65
C PHE A 128 -5.64 -6.75 -12.08
N ALA A 129 -6.94 -6.70 -12.37
CA ALA A 129 -7.87 -5.72 -11.81
C ALA A 129 -8.97 -6.43 -11.04
N ILE A 130 -9.52 -5.80 -10.02
CA ILE A 130 -10.64 -6.34 -9.24
C ILE A 130 -11.70 -5.27 -8.97
N GLY A 131 -12.97 -5.64 -8.99
CA GLY A 131 -14.08 -4.73 -8.71
C GLY A 131 -15.42 -5.44 -8.57
N MET A 132 -16.42 -4.71 -8.08
CA MET A 132 -17.81 -5.17 -7.97
C MET A 132 -18.60 -4.71 -9.20
N GLY A 133 -19.05 -5.66 -10.04
CA GLY A 133 -19.78 -5.35 -11.28
C GLY A 133 -18.97 -4.46 -12.23
N ASP A 134 -19.59 -3.43 -12.81
CA ASP A 134 -18.91 -2.47 -13.71
C ASP A 134 -18.25 -1.32 -12.92
N SER A 135 -17.33 -1.66 -12.00
CA SER A 135 -16.68 -0.64 -11.17
C SER A 135 -15.84 0.35 -12.02
N PRO A 136 -15.71 1.62 -11.59
CA PRO A 136 -14.89 2.62 -12.30
C PRO A 136 -13.42 2.18 -12.49
N ASP A 137 -12.87 1.42 -11.55
CA ASP A 137 -11.51 0.89 -11.63
C ASP A 137 -11.38 -0.18 -12.72
N LEU A 138 -12.33 -1.10 -12.86
CA LEU A 138 -12.29 -2.12 -13.91
C LEU A 138 -12.35 -1.48 -15.30
N VAL A 139 -13.22 -0.48 -15.50
CA VAL A 139 -13.30 0.26 -16.77
C VAL A 139 -11.99 1.01 -17.07
N ALA A 140 -11.36 1.59 -16.06
CA ALA A 140 -10.09 2.29 -16.20
C ALA A 140 -8.94 1.33 -16.52
N ALA A 141 -8.86 0.23 -15.78
CA ALA A 141 -7.85 -0.81 -15.94
C ALA A 141 -7.91 -1.42 -17.34
N ARG A 142 -9.12 -1.72 -17.84
CA ARG A 142 -9.33 -2.23 -19.20
C ARG A 142 -8.74 -1.29 -20.26
N LYS A 143 -9.03 0.02 -20.16
CA LYS A 143 -8.47 1.03 -21.10
C LYS A 143 -6.95 1.03 -21.09
N VAL A 144 -6.33 0.93 -19.91
CA VAL A 144 -4.86 0.90 -19.78
C VAL A 144 -4.30 -0.41 -20.33
N ALA A 145 -4.94 -1.54 -20.03
CA ALA A 145 -4.53 -2.85 -20.51
C ALA A 145 -4.60 -2.95 -22.04
N ASP A 146 -5.66 -2.43 -22.65
CA ASP A 146 -5.83 -2.34 -24.10
C ASP A 146 -4.74 -1.47 -24.73
N TYR A 147 -4.45 -0.31 -24.13
CA TYR A 147 -3.40 0.60 -24.58
C TYR A 147 -2.00 -0.03 -24.53
N LEU A 148 -1.70 -0.79 -23.46
CA LEU A 148 -0.39 -1.40 -23.25
C LEU A 148 -0.25 -2.78 -23.94
N GLY A 149 -1.35 -3.41 -24.33
CA GLY A 149 -1.39 -4.73 -24.96
C GLY A 149 -1.07 -5.89 -24.00
N THR A 150 -1.50 -5.77 -22.73
CA THR A 150 -1.24 -6.77 -21.68
C THR A 150 -2.19 -7.97 -21.74
N GLU A 151 -1.83 -9.09 -21.12
CA GLU A 151 -2.76 -10.19 -20.86
C GLU A 151 -3.61 -9.84 -19.63
N HIS A 152 -4.78 -9.23 -19.86
CA HIS A 152 -5.58 -8.64 -18.79
C HIS A 152 -6.56 -9.63 -18.15
N HIS A 153 -6.60 -9.63 -16.83
CA HIS A 153 -7.51 -10.42 -16.00
C HIS A 153 -8.35 -9.48 -15.15
N GLU A 154 -9.66 -9.54 -15.33
CA GLU A 154 -10.63 -8.81 -14.51
C GLU A 154 -11.33 -9.78 -13.57
N VAL A 155 -11.22 -9.50 -12.27
CA VAL A 155 -11.81 -10.30 -11.21
C VAL A 155 -13.04 -9.57 -10.69
N ILE A 156 -14.18 -10.24 -10.72
CA ILE A 156 -15.41 -9.72 -10.11
C ILE A 156 -15.59 -10.39 -8.75
N PHE A 157 -15.90 -9.59 -7.74
CA PHE A 157 -16.29 -10.09 -6.42
C PHE A 157 -17.64 -9.50 -5.98
N ASP A 158 -18.32 -10.20 -5.09
CA ASP A 158 -19.63 -9.82 -4.57
C ASP A 158 -19.66 -9.75 -3.03
N GLU A 159 -20.87 -9.56 -2.48
CA GLU A 159 -21.07 -9.49 -1.04
C GLU A 159 -20.74 -10.80 -0.30
N ASN A 160 -20.95 -11.96 -0.93
CA ASN A 160 -20.62 -13.24 -0.33
C ASN A 160 -19.10 -13.41 -0.22
N ASP A 161 -18.36 -12.99 -1.25
CA ASP A 161 -16.89 -12.98 -1.19
C ASP A 161 -16.38 -12.12 -0.03
N VAL A 162 -16.96 -10.93 0.17
CA VAL A 162 -16.64 -10.05 1.32
C VAL A 162 -16.96 -10.75 2.64
N ARG A 163 -18.15 -11.36 2.73
CA ARG A 163 -18.65 -12.06 3.92
C ARG A 163 -17.76 -13.22 4.33
N GLU A 164 -17.20 -13.96 3.37
CA GLU A 164 -16.28 -15.08 3.59
C GLU A 164 -14.84 -14.61 3.87
N ALA A 165 -14.40 -13.53 3.25
CA ALA A 165 -13.03 -13.05 3.38
C ALA A 165 -12.76 -12.19 4.62
N LEU A 166 -13.76 -11.47 5.15
CA LEU A 166 -13.55 -10.40 6.15
C LEU A 166 -12.73 -10.84 7.37
N ASP A 167 -13.10 -11.94 8.02
CA ASP A 167 -12.43 -12.40 9.22
C ASP A 167 -11.01 -12.91 8.91
N ASN A 168 -10.84 -13.55 7.74
CA ASN A 168 -9.53 -14.00 7.26
C ASN A 168 -8.60 -12.83 6.96
N VAL A 169 -9.13 -11.75 6.37
CA VAL A 169 -8.36 -10.53 6.11
C VAL A 169 -7.86 -9.92 7.42
N ILE A 170 -8.71 -9.81 8.44
CA ILE A 170 -8.30 -9.30 9.77
C ILE A 170 -7.20 -10.19 10.38
N TYR A 171 -7.34 -11.52 10.26
CA TYR A 171 -6.34 -12.47 10.72
C TYR A 171 -4.99 -12.31 9.99
N HIS A 172 -4.99 -12.19 8.67
CA HIS A 172 -3.77 -12.06 7.89
C HIS A 172 -3.10 -10.69 8.04
N LEU A 173 -3.88 -9.63 8.24
CA LEU A 173 -3.33 -8.28 8.45
C LEU A 173 -2.72 -8.10 9.83
N GLU A 174 -3.22 -8.81 10.85
CA GLU A 174 -2.82 -8.59 12.24
C GLU A 174 -3.07 -7.12 12.66
N SER A 175 -4.16 -6.54 12.17
CA SER A 175 -4.55 -5.15 12.39
C SER A 175 -6.07 -5.02 12.48
N TYR A 176 -6.52 -4.01 13.22
CA TYR A 176 -7.94 -3.63 13.31
C TYR A 176 -8.22 -2.25 12.70
N ASP A 177 -7.27 -1.69 11.94
CA ASP A 177 -7.46 -0.40 11.28
C ASP A 177 -8.53 -0.45 10.18
N ILE A 178 -9.43 0.54 10.19
CA ILE A 178 -10.62 0.59 9.32
C ILE A 178 -10.21 0.68 7.85
N THR A 179 -9.34 1.64 7.52
CA THR A 179 -8.91 1.89 6.13
C THR A 179 -8.15 0.70 5.57
N THR A 180 -7.25 0.16 6.38
CA THR A 180 -6.42 -0.99 6.04
C THR A 180 -7.30 -2.20 5.72
N ILE A 181 -8.27 -2.56 6.58
CA ILE A 181 -9.14 -3.72 6.35
C ILE A 181 -10.03 -3.53 5.11
N ARG A 182 -10.68 -2.38 4.96
CA ARG A 182 -11.53 -2.08 3.80
C ARG A 182 -10.77 -2.23 2.48
N ALA A 183 -9.57 -1.67 2.38
CA ALA A 183 -8.74 -1.75 1.19
C ALA A 183 -8.11 -3.14 0.97
N SER A 184 -7.94 -3.93 2.03
CA SER A 184 -7.32 -5.25 1.97
C SER A 184 -8.24 -6.33 1.40
N LEU A 185 -9.56 -6.22 1.59
CA LEU A 185 -10.55 -7.17 1.06
C LEU A 185 -10.37 -7.44 -0.44
N PRO A 186 -10.45 -6.45 -1.34
CA PRO A 186 -10.25 -6.67 -2.76
C PRO A 186 -8.82 -7.16 -3.08
N MET A 187 -7.79 -6.65 -2.38
CA MET A 187 -6.41 -7.08 -2.65
C MET A 187 -6.15 -8.53 -2.25
N TYR A 188 -6.76 -9.00 -1.16
CA TYR A 188 -6.73 -10.39 -0.70
C TYR A 188 -7.42 -11.32 -1.71
N LEU A 189 -8.63 -10.96 -2.16
CA LEU A 189 -9.37 -11.72 -3.17
C LEU A 189 -8.63 -11.76 -4.52
N LEU A 190 -8.03 -10.64 -4.94
CA LEU A 190 -7.22 -10.58 -6.14
C LEU A 190 -5.97 -11.47 -6.03
N SER A 191 -5.29 -11.44 -4.89
CA SER A 191 -4.12 -12.29 -4.63
C SER A 191 -4.48 -13.77 -4.65
N LYS A 192 -5.63 -14.15 -4.07
CA LYS A 192 -6.19 -15.51 -4.17
C LYS A 192 -6.38 -15.91 -5.63
N TYR A 193 -7.02 -15.06 -6.43
CA TYR A 193 -7.26 -15.33 -7.85
C TYR A 193 -5.94 -15.54 -8.61
N ILE A 194 -4.96 -14.64 -8.45
CA ILE A 194 -3.66 -14.73 -9.13
C ILE A 194 -3.01 -16.09 -8.84
N LYS A 195 -2.99 -16.49 -7.56
CA LYS A 195 -2.40 -17.75 -7.12
C LYS A 195 -3.12 -18.98 -7.66
N GLU A 196 -4.46 -18.96 -7.71
CA GLU A 196 -5.26 -20.11 -8.11
C GLU A 196 -5.41 -20.25 -9.63
N LYS A 197 -5.35 -19.15 -10.37
CA LYS A 197 -5.75 -19.08 -11.79
C LYS A 197 -4.60 -18.77 -12.74
N THR A 198 -3.43 -18.37 -12.24
CA THR A 198 -2.28 -18.02 -13.09
C THR A 198 -0.97 -18.61 -12.56
N ASP A 199 0.10 -18.44 -13.34
CA ASP A 199 1.48 -18.77 -13.00
C ASP A 199 2.30 -17.54 -12.57
N THR A 200 1.68 -16.36 -12.48
CA THR A 200 2.33 -15.15 -11.93
C THR A 200 2.67 -15.36 -10.46
N THR A 201 3.92 -15.06 -10.09
CA THR A 201 4.40 -15.15 -8.70
C THR A 201 4.90 -13.80 -8.19
N VAL A 202 5.55 -13.02 -9.06
CA VAL A 202 6.04 -11.67 -8.72
C VAL A 202 5.05 -10.65 -9.26
N VAL A 203 4.55 -9.78 -8.38
CA VAL A 203 3.50 -8.81 -8.72
C VAL A 203 3.97 -7.40 -8.39
N PHE A 204 3.95 -6.53 -9.39
CA PHE A 204 4.22 -5.11 -9.21
C PHE A 204 2.95 -4.35 -8.78
N SER A 205 3.10 -3.38 -7.89
CA SER A 205 2.04 -2.47 -7.46
C SER A 205 2.51 -1.01 -7.38
N GLY A 206 1.55 -0.09 -7.37
CA GLY A 206 1.74 1.35 -7.26
C GLY A 206 1.77 1.91 -5.83
N GLU A 207 1.82 1.04 -4.80
CA GLU A 207 1.85 1.46 -3.38
C GLU A 207 3.04 2.38 -3.07
N GLY A 208 2.85 3.31 -2.14
CA GLY A 208 3.86 4.30 -1.74
C GLY A 208 3.80 5.60 -2.56
N ALA A 209 3.08 5.62 -3.69
CA ALA A 209 2.98 6.81 -4.52
C ALA A 209 2.17 7.93 -3.85
N ASP A 210 1.10 7.59 -3.13
CA ASP A 210 0.23 8.59 -2.48
C ASP A 210 0.94 9.26 -1.30
N GLU A 211 1.70 8.50 -0.52
CA GLU A 211 2.49 8.95 0.62
C GLU A 211 3.66 9.82 0.19
N LEU A 212 4.35 9.43 -0.90
CA LEU A 212 5.51 10.15 -1.41
C LEU A 212 5.14 11.44 -2.17
N ALA A 213 4.12 11.35 -3.04
CA ALA A 213 3.76 12.39 -4.00
C ALA A 213 2.52 13.20 -3.62
N GLN A 214 2.14 13.19 -2.32
CA GLN A 214 1.03 13.98 -1.77
C GLN A 214 -0.30 13.70 -2.50
N GLY A 215 -0.58 12.42 -2.71
CA GLY A 215 -1.66 11.94 -3.57
C GLY A 215 -3.03 11.85 -2.93
N TYR A 216 -3.09 11.72 -1.61
CA TYR A 216 -4.38 11.71 -0.92
C TYR A 216 -5.09 13.06 -1.04
N ILE A 217 -6.41 13.03 -1.20
CA ILE A 217 -7.23 14.22 -1.47
C ILE A 217 -7.06 15.31 -0.39
N TYR A 218 -6.83 14.92 0.88
CA TYR A 218 -6.65 15.88 1.97
C TYR A 218 -5.36 16.70 1.86
N PHE A 219 -4.38 16.32 1.01
CA PHE A 219 -3.20 17.17 0.75
C PHE A 219 -3.54 18.51 0.10
N ARG A 220 -4.72 18.63 -0.52
CA ARG A 220 -5.24 19.91 -1.01
C ARG A 220 -5.50 20.92 0.12
N ASP A 221 -5.73 20.43 1.33
CA ASP A 221 -5.99 21.21 2.53
C ASP A 221 -4.72 21.44 3.38
N ALA A 222 -3.54 21.08 2.86
CA ALA A 222 -2.27 21.29 3.55
C ALA A 222 -2.03 22.79 3.81
N PRO A 223 -1.77 23.21 5.06
CA PRO A 223 -1.65 24.64 5.40
C PRO A 223 -0.39 25.30 4.84
N SER A 224 0.61 24.51 4.44
CA SER A 224 1.81 24.98 3.76
C SER A 224 2.52 23.83 3.04
N ALA A 225 3.45 24.16 2.13
CA ALA A 225 4.32 23.18 1.46
C ALA A 225 5.14 22.35 2.46
N THR A 226 5.62 22.98 3.54
CA THR A 226 6.35 22.30 4.62
C THR A 226 5.46 21.32 5.36
N ALA A 227 4.21 21.70 5.69
CA ALA A 227 3.27 20.79 6.34
C ALA A 227 2.93 19.57 5.45
N GLY A 228 2.84 19.77 4.13
CA GLY A 228 2.71 18.67 3.16
C GLY A 228 3.94 17.76 3.12
N HIS A 229 5.15 18.32 3.18
CA HIS A 229 6.40 17.55 3.28
C HIS A 229 6.44 16.70 4.56
N GLU A 230 6.23 17.31 5.72
CA GLU A 230 6.25 16.63 7.02
C GLU A 230 5.21 15.50 7.08
N GLU A 231 4.05 15.71 6.46
CA GLU A 231 3.04 14.65 6.36
C GLU A 231 3.48 13.51 5.45
N SER A 232 4.16 13.80 4.32
CA SER A 232 4.75 12.75 3.47
C SER A 232 5.76 11.90 4.26
N ILE A 233 6.63 12.55 5.04
CA ILE A 233 7.62 11.86 5.90
C ILE A 233 6.93 11.00 6.95
N ARG A 234 5.88 11.51 7.61
CA ARG A 234 5.10 10.75 8.58
C ARG A 234 4.46 9.52 7.94
N LEU A 235 3.74 9.68 6.82
CA LEU A 235 3.08 8.58 6.11
C LEU A 235 4.08 7.51 5.68
N LEU A 236 5.24 7.90 5.13
CA LEU A 236 6.29 6.96 4.74
C LEU A 236 6.92 6.26 5.95
N SER A 237 7.02 6.93 7.09
CA SER A 237 7.53 6.33 8.33
C SER A 237 6.54 5.33 8.91
N ASP A 238 5.24 5.59 8.76
CA ASP A 238 4.15 4.76 9.28
C ASP A 238 3.63 3.73 8.27
N ILE A 239 4.17 3.69 7.04
CA ILE A 239 3.62 2.87 5.94
C ILE A 239 3.56 1.38 6.29
N TYR A 240 4.47 0.92 7.13
CA TYR A 240 4.54 -0.47 7.63
C TYR A 240 3.38 -0.85 8.55
N LEU A 241 2.59 0.11 9.04
CA LEU A 241 1.38 -0.10 9.85
C LEU A 241 0.10 -0.16 8.99
N TYR A 242 0.16 0.36 7.76
CA TYR A 242 -1.02 0.66 6.93
C TYR A 242 -0.89 0.06 5.52
N ASP A 243 -0.66 0.88 4.49
CA ASP A 243 -0.63 0.47 3.09
C ASP A 243 0.46 -0.57 2.79
N GLY A 244 1.64 -0.42 3.41
CA GLY A 244 2.72 -1.40 3.32
C GLY A 244 2.35 -2.73 4.00
N LEU A 245 1.68 -2.69 5.15
CA LEU A 245 1.17 -3.87 5.85
C LEU A 245 0.14 -4.60 4.98
N ARG A 246 -0.88 -3.88 4.52
CA ARG A 246 -1.92 -4.42 3.63
C ARG A 246 -1.30 -5.10 2.42
N ALA A 247 -0.42 -4.39 1.73
CA ALA A 247 0.09 -4.85 0.46
C ALA A 247 0.92 -6.12 0.63
N ASP A 248 1.79 -6.16 1.64
CA ASP A 248 2.60 -7.35 1.97
C ASP A 248 1.74 -8.53 2.44
N ARG A 249 0.87 -8.32 3.44
CA ARG A 249 0.13 -9.42 4.09
C ARG A 249 -0.89 -10.06 3.17
N THR A 250 -1.60 -9.26 2.37
CA THR A 250 -2.64 -9.79 1.46
C THR A 250 -2.05 -10.56 0.28
N THR A 251 -0.86 -10.19 -0.20
CA THR A 251 -0.15 -10.93 -1.26
C THR A 251 0.56 -12.17 -0.71
N SER A 252 1.23 -12.03 0.44
CA SER A 252 1.92 -13.13 1.12
C SER A 252 0.98 -14.22 1.60
N ALA A 253 -0.28 -13.89 1.94
CA ALA A 253 -1.33 -14.87 2.24
C ALA A 253 -1.51 -15.93 1.14
N PHE A 254 -1.14 -15.59 -0.11
CA PHE A 254 -1.23 -16.48 -1.26
C PHE A 254 0.13 -16.75 -1.92
N SER A 255 1.23 -16.57 -1.18
CA SER A 255 2.60 -16.82 -1.65
C SER A 255 2.97 -16.06 -2.92
N LEU A 256 2.48 -14.83 -3.04
CA LEU A 256 2.89 -13.88 -4.08
C LEU A 256 3.95 -12.94 -3.51
N GLU A 257 4.93 -12.58 -4.33
CA GLU A 257 5.96 -11.61 -3.97
C GLU A 257 5.59 -10.23 -4.52
N LEU A 258 5.36 -9.28 -3.63
CA LEU A 258 5.04 -7.90 -4.00
C LEU A 258 6.31 -7.09 -4.30
N ARG A 259 6.27 -6.26 -5.36
CA ARG A 259 7.30 -5.26 -5.66
C ARG A 259 6.68 -3.87 -5.82
N VAL A 260 7.23 -2.89 -5.11
CA VAL A 260 6.71 -1.51 -4.99
C VAL A 260 7.76 -0.48 -5.41
N PRO A 261 7.88 -0.15 -6.71
CA PRO A 261 8.94 0.72 -7.21
C PRO A 261 8.91 2.15 -6.67
N PHE A 262 7.73 2.67 -6.28
CA PHE A 262 7.61 4.01 -5.68
C PHE A 262 8.32 4.14 -4.34
N LEU A 263 8.54 3.04 -3.61
CA LEU A 263 9.30 3.01 -2.36
C LEU A 263 10.78 2.73 -2.56
N ASP A 264 11.30 2.91 -3.78
CA ASP A 264 12.72 2.77 -4.01
C ASP A 264 13.53 3.83 -3.28
N ILE A 265 14.59 3.42 -2.57
CA ILE A 265 15.38 4.33 -1.72
C ILE A 265 15.99 5.48 -2.55
N GLN A 266 16.49 5.21 -3.76
CA GLN A 266 17.07 6.27 -4.60
C GLN A 266 15.99 7.21 -5.13
N PHE A 267 14.86 6.66 -5.60
CA PHE A 267 13.73 7.45 -6.10
C PHE A 267 13.09 8.31 -5.00
N THR A 268 12.77 7.71 -3.84
CA THR A 268 12.18 8.41 -2.69
C THR A 268 13.11 9.49 -2.14
N SER A 269 14.41 9.23 -2.05
CA SER A 269 15.40 10.23 -1.64
C SER A 269 15.44 11.43 -2.59
N HIS A 270 15.49 11.19 -3.91
CA HIS A 270 15.39 12.26 -4.91
C HIS A 270 14.07 13.02 -4.79
N TYR A 271 12.94 12.31 -4.77
CA TYR A 271 11.62 12.93 -4.74
C TYR A 271 11.42 13.78 -3.48
N LEU A 272 11.85 13.30 -2.30
CA LEU A 272 11.73 14.07 -1.06
C LEU A 272 12.69 15.27 -0.98
N ALA A 273 13.77 15.27 -1.76
CA ALA A 273 14.71 16.39 -1.86
C ALA A 273 14.24 17.52 -2.79
N ILE A 274 13.20 17.30 -3.61
CA ILE A 274 12.59 18.34 -4.45
C ILE A 274 11.96 19.43 -3.57
N ASP A 275 12.07 20.70 -3.99
CA ASP A 275 11.40 21.84 -3.36
C ASP A 275 9.94 21.47 -3.00
N ASN A 276 9.60 21.63 -1.73
CA ASN A 276 8.30 21.30 -1.18
C ASN A 276 7.15 21.93 -1.97
N LYS A 277 7.33 23.14 -2.52
CA LYS A 277 6.31 23.83 -3.33
C LYS A 277 5.98 23.08 -4.61
N MET A 278 6.97 22.44 -5.23
CA MET A 278 6.78 21.69 -6.47
C MET A 278 6.06 20.35 -6.25
N ARG A 279 6.03 19.85 -5.02
CA ARG A 279 5.37 18.58 -4.67
C ARG A 279 3.92 18.74 -4.24
N GLN A 280 3.47 19.96 -3.98
CA GLN A 280 2.08 20.20 -3.64
C GLN A 280 1.16 19.88 -4.83
N PRO A 281 -0.10 19.47 -4.56
CA PRO A 281 -1.13 19.49 -5.58
C PRO A 281 -1.17 20.85 -6.29
N HIS A 282 -1.31 20.85 -7.61
CA HIS A 282 -1.30 22.05 -8.44
C HIS A 282 -2.54 22.07 -9.32
N GLU A 283 -3.21 23.23 -9.41
CA GLU A 283 -4.45 23.42 -10.19
C GLU A 283 -5.54 22.37 -9.90
N GLY A 284 -5.67 21.96 -8.64
CA GLY A 284 -6.65 20.94 -8.23
C GLY A 284 -6.30 19.51 -8.62
N VAL A 285 -5.10 19.28 -9.16
CA VAL A 285 -4.59 17.95 -9.53
C VAL A 285 -3.47 17.53 -8.57
N GLU A 286 -3.70 16.43 -7.86
CA GLU A 286 -2.68 15.77 -7.04
C GLU A 286 -1.56 15.14 -7.90
N LYS A 287 -0.37 14.98 -7.32
CA LYS A 287 0.80 14.38 -7.99
C LYS A 287 1.21 15.08 -9.29
N HIS A 288 0.97 16.39 -9.40
CA HIS A 288 1.21 17.14 -10.64
C HIS A 288 2.64 16.99 -11.17
N LEU A 289 3.67 17.06 -10.30
CA LEU A 289 5.06 16.85 -10.69
C LEU A 289 5.30 15.45 -11.28
N LEU A 290 4.72 14.42 -10.67
CA LEU A 290 4.84 13.04 -11.16
C LEU A 290 4.17 12.89 -12.53
N ARG A 291 2.94 13.39 -12.70
CA ARG A 291 2.22 13.37 -13.98
C ARG A 291 3.01 14.11 -15.07
N SER A 292 3.52 15.30 -14.73
CA SER A 292 4.31 16.14 -15.65
C SER A 292 5.57 15.42 -16.13
N SER A 293 6.23 14.66 -15.24
CA SER A 293 7.44 13.87 -15.55
C SER A 293 7.22 12.83 -16.66
N PHE A 294 5.98 12.41 -16.89
CA PHE A 294 5.62 11.41 -17.90
C PHE A 294 4.73 11.96 -19.03
N SER A 295 4.38 13.25 -19.02
CA SER A 295 3.46 13.87 -19.99
C SER A 295 3.89 13.76 -21.45
N LYS A 296 5.19 13.70 -21.72
CA LYS A 296 5.74 13.59 -23.08
C LYS A 296 6.21 12.18 -23.44
N SER A 297 6.00 11.21 -22.55
CA SER A 297 6.55 9.86 -22.69
C SER A 297 5.76 8.96 -23.64
N GLY A 298 4.46 9.24 -23.83
CA GLY A 298 3.55 8.33 -24.53
C GLY A 298 3.35 6.98 -23.83
N LEU A 299 3.69 6.87 -22.54
CA LEU A 299 3.51 5.62 -21.78
C LEU A 299 2.06 5.35 -21.40
N LEU A 300 1.25 6.40 -21.26
CA LEU A 300 -0.16 6.32 -20.89
C LEU A 300 -0.97 7.28 -21.75
N PRO A 301 -2.27 6.99 -22.00
CA PRO A 301 -3.16 7.97 -22.59
C PRO A 301 -3.41 9.14 -21.61
N ASP A 302 -3.55 10.36 -22.12
CA ASP A 302 -3.76 11.57 -21.30
C ASP A 302 -4.96 11.44 -20.36
N SER A 303 -6.03 10.77 -20.81
CA SER A 303 -7.22 10.49 -20.00
C SER A 303 -6.97 9.66 -18.73
N ILE A 304 -5.84 8.95 -18.65
CA ILE A 304 -5.38 8.22 -17.46
C ILE A 304 -4.31 9.01 -16.74
N LEU A 305 -3.34 9.57 -17.48
CA LEU A 305 -2.24 10.36 -16.91
C LEU A 305 -2.73 11.57 -16.11
N TRP A 306 -3.86 12.16 -16.50
CA TRP A 306 -4.46 13.33 -15.84
C TRP A 306 -5.78 12.99 -15.14
N ARG A 307 -6.13 11.71 -14.98
CA ARG A 307 -7.31 11.29 -14.21
C ARG A 307 -7.16 11.66 -12.74
N HIS A 308 -8.18 12.26 -12.15
CA HIS A 308 -8.25 12.52 -10.71
C HIS A 308 -8.21 11.24 -9.87
N LYS A 309 -7.61 11.34 -8.68
CA LYS A 309 -7.51 10.24 -7.72
C LYS A 309 -8.87 9.77 -7.23
N GLU A 310 -9.10 8.46 -7.32
CA GLU A 310 -10.16 7.75 -6.60
C GLU A 310 -9.51 6.85 -5.54
N ALA A 311 -10.12 6.77 -4.36
CA ALA A 311 -9.62 5.90 -3.28
C ALA A 311 -9.91 4.44 -3.62
N PHE A 312 -8.99 3.52 -3.32
CA PHE A 312 -9.09 2.13 -3.78
C PHE A 312 -10.37 1.43 -3.32
N SER A 313 -10.75 1.55 -2.05
CA SER A 313 -12.00 0.98 -1.51
C SER A 313 -13.26 1.54 -2.19
N ASP A 314 -13.16 2.70 -2.84
CA ASP A 314 -14.26 3.36 -3.51
C ASP A 314 -14.30 3.05 -5.01
N GLY A 315 -13.14 2.99 -5.66
CA GLY A 315 -13.00 2.65 -7.08
C GLY A 315 -13.35 1.20 -7.40
N VAL A 316 -13.15 0.28 -6.44
CA VAL A 316 -13.54 -1.14 -6.58
C VAL A 316 -15.04 -1.37 -6.41
N ALA A 317 -15.77 -0.43 -5.82
CA ALA A 317 -17.18 -0.64 -5.53
C ALA A 317 -18.07 -0.40 -6.76
N SER A 318 -19.24 -1.04 -6.77
CA SER A 318 -20.26 -0.77 -7.79
C SER A 318 -20.79 0.64 -7.62
N VAL A 319 -21.17 1.29 -8.73
CA VAL A 319 -21.88 2.58 -8.71
C VAL A 319 -23.16 2.52 -7.85
N LYS A 320 -23.76 1.33 -7.68
CA LYS A 320 -25.01 1.13 -6.95
C LYS A 320 -24.85 0.97 -5.43
N LYS A 321 -23.78 0.31 -4.98
CA LYS A 321 -23.55 -0.03 -3.56
C LYS A 321 -22.05 0.04 -3.25
N SER A 322 -21.70 0.82 -2.23
CA SER A 322 -20.32 0.97 -1.80
C SER A 322 -19.82 -0.24 -1.02
N LEU A 323 -18.52 -0.53 -1.07
CA LEU A 323 -17.91 -1.56 -0.22
C LEU A 323 -18.13 -1.27 1.27
N PHE A 324 -18.08 0.01 1.66
CA PHE A 324 -18.43 0.45 3.01
C PHE A 324 -19.84 0.04 3.44
N THR A 325 -20.83 0.23 2.57
CA THR A 325 -22.23 -0.17 2.84
C THR A 325 -22.34 -1.69 2.97
N THR A 326 -21.75 -2.43 2.04
CA THR A 326 -21.72 -3.91 2.08
C THR A 326 -21.10 -4.42 3.38
N ILE A 327 -19.95 -3.89 3.78
CA ILE A 327 -19.30 -4.24 5.05
C ILE A 327 -20.19 -3.87 6.24
N SER A 328 -20.79 -2.68 6.24
CA SER A 328 -21.63 -2.21 7.35
C SER A 328 -22.83 -3.13 7.59
N GLU A 329 -23.47 -3.61 6.53
CA GLU A 329 -24.57 -4.58 6.61
C GLU A 329 -24.07 -5.92 7.18
N ILE A 330 -22.97 -6.48 6.66
CA ILE A 330 -22.36 -7.72 7.18
C ILE A 330 -22.00 -7.58 8.66
N VAL A 331 -21.39 -6.45 9.05
CA VAL A 331 -21.02 -6.16 10.43
C VAL A 331 -22.27 -6.06 11.31
N SER A 332 -23.34 -5.42 10.85
CA SER A 332 -24.57 -5.27 11.64
C SER A 332 -25.18 -6.62 12.06
N GLU A 333 -25.01 -7.66 11.24
CA GLU A 333 -25.48 -9.01 11.52
C GLU A 333 -24.55 -9.82 12.45
N ARG A 334 -23.27 -9.46 12.49
CA ARG A 334 -22.21 -10.22 13.18
C ARG A 334 -21.68 -9.53 14.45
N LEU A 335 -22.08 -8.29 14.70
CA LEU A 335 -21.59 -7.52 15.83
C LEU A 335 -21.99 -8.20 17.15
N PRO A 336 -21.05 -8.42 18.09
CA PRO A 336 -21.39 -8.98 19.38
C PRO A 336 -22.33 -8.04 20.16
N SER A 337 -23.24 -8.62 20.93
CA SER A 337 -24.17 -7.88 21.81
C SER A 337 -23.49 -7.28 23.03
N GLU A 338 -22.34 -7.80 23.43
CA GLU A 338 -21.58 -7.37 24.60
C GLU A 338 -20.71 -6.16 24.29
N ASN A 339 -20.75 -5.17 25.19
CA ASN A 339 -19.80 -4.06 25.15
C ASN A 339 -18.48 -4.49 25.80
N HIS A 340 -17.43 -4.53 24.99
CA HIS A 340 -16.07 -4.75 25.46
C HIS A 340 -15.31 -3.43 25.58
N THR A 341 -14.47 -3.31 26.59
CA THR A 341 -13.44 -2.28 26.68
C THR A 341 -12.10 -2.92 26.37
N TYR A 342 -11.35 -2.32 25.46
CA TYR A 342 -10.07 -2.86 24.98
C TYR A 342 -8.91 -1.99 25.46
N GLU A 343 -7.68 -2.53 25.47
CA GLU A 343 -6.48 -1.71 25.69
C GLU A 343 -6.16 -0.87 24.44
N GLY A 344 -5.47 0.28 24.60
CA GLY A 344 -5.05 1.13 23.49
C GLY A 344 -6.19 1.94 22.87
N VAL A 345 -6.13 2.16 21.54
CA VAL A 345 -7.09 3.01 20.83
C VAL A 345 -8.49 2.39 20.81
N GLN A 346 -9.49 3.15 21.26
CA GLN A 346 -10.86 2.65 21.39
C GLN A 346 -11.60 2.66 20.03
N PRO A 347 -12.31 1.57 19.66
CA PRO A 347 -13.20 1.58 18.51
C PRO A 347 -14.46 2.42 18.79
N THR A 348 -14.80 3.32 17.88
CA THR A 348 -15.90 4.29 18.05
C THR A 348 -17.12 3.99 17.17
N THR A 349 -16.97 3.16 16.14
CA THR A 349 -18.02 2.80 15.18
C THR A 349 -18.38 1.31 15.28
N PRO A 350 -19.58 0.88 14.84
CA PRO A 350 -19.91 -0.56 14.78
C PRO A 350 -18.87 -1.38 14.00
N GLU A 351 -18.39 -0.85 12.88
CA GLU A 351 -17.35 -1.47 12.05
C GLU A 351 -16.02 -1.64 12.81
N SER A 352 -15.47 -0.57 13.39
CA SER A 352 -14.23 -0.68 14.18
C SER A 352 -14.38 -1.57 15.40
N LYS A 353 -15.57 -1.61 16.03
CA LYS A 353 -15.86 -2.52 17.14
C LYS A 353 -15.83 -3.98 16.70
N TYR A 354 -16.40 -4.28 15.53
CA TYR A 354 -16.33 -5.63 14.95
C TYR A 354 -14.90 -6.03 14.59
N TYR A 355 -14.15 -5.15 13.91
CA TYR A 355 -12.76 -5.40 13.57
C TYR A 355 -11.90 -5.67 14.80
N ARG A 356 -12.06 -4.84 15.83
CA ARG A 356 -11.36 -5.04 17.10
C ARG A 356 -11.75 -6.35 17.76
N TYR A 357 -13.03 -6.70 17.76
CA TYR A 357 -13.52 -7.97 18.31
C TYR A 357 -12.91 -9.19 17.61
N ILE A 358 -12.87 -9.21 16.28
CA ILE A 358 -12.25 -10.32 15.52
C ILE A 358 -10.73 -10.35 15.72
N PHE A 359 -10.07 -9.19 15.76
CA PHE A 359 -8.64 -9.10 16.04
C PHE A 359 -8.29 -9.70 17.41
N GLU A 360 -9.01 -9.34 18.47
CA GLU A 360 -8.74 -9.81 19.84
C GLU A 360 -8.95 -11.31 20.02
N LYS A 361 -9.79 -11.95 19.19
CA LYS A 361 -9.89 -13.43 19.17
C LYS A 361 -8.60 -14.10 18.73
N SER A 362 -7.87 -13.47 17.81
CA SER A 362 -6.66 -14.03 17.20
C SER A 362 -5.37 -13.51 17.87
N PHE A 363 -5.40 -12.28 18.37
CA PHE A 363 -4.25 -11.53 18.87
C PHE A 363 -4.57 -10.83 20.20
N PRO A 364 -4.96 -11.59 21.25
CA PRO A 364 -5.43 -11.00 22.51
C PRO A 364 -4.36 -10.10 23.15
N GLY A 365 -4.76 -8.88 23.49
CA GLY A 365 -3.90 -7.90 24.16
C GLY A 365 -2.78 -7.32 23.30
N GLN A 366 -2.82 -7.50 21.97
CA GLN A 366 -1.82 -6.95 21.03
C GLN A 366 -2.25 -5.59 20.44
N ALA A 367 -2.81 -4.72 21.28
CA ALA A 367 -3.28 -3.39 20.88
C ALA A 367 -2.16 -2.52 20.26
N ASN A 368 -0.90 -2.81 20.60
CA ASN A 368 0.28 -2.14 20.06
C ASN A 368 0.50 -2.37 18.55
N PHE A 369 -0.17 -3.35 17.93
CA PHE A 369 -0.03 -3.59 16.48
C PHE A 369 -0.73 -2.54 15.63
N THR A 370 -1.76 -1.89 16.19
CA THR A 370 -2.45 -0.75 15.57
C THR A 370 -2.52 0.38 16.59
N PRO A 371 -1.43 1.18 16.72
CA PRO A 371 -1.32 2.18 17.78
C PRO A 371 -2.36 3.31 17.65
N TYR A 372 -2.80 3.61 16.44
CA TYR A 372 -3.88 4.55 16.13
C TYR A 372 -4.53 4.19 14.79
N TYR A 373 -5.78 4.64 14.61
CA TYR A 373 -6.47 4.54 13.33
C TYR A 373 -5.87 5.51 12.32
N TRP A 374 -5.68 5.07 11.09
CA TRP A 374 -5.32 5.94 9.98
C TRP A 374 -6.43 6.96 9.77
N MET A 375 -6.11 8.26 9.81
CA MET A 375 -7.07 9.34 9.60
C MET A 375 -6.45 10.44 8.73
N PRO A 376 -7.21 11.03 7.79
CA PRO A 376 -6.72 12.15 6.98
C PRO A 376 -6.48 13.39 7.83
N LYS A 377 -5.39 14.12 7.58
CA LYS A 377 -5.09 15.39 8.25
C LYS A 377 -5.91 16.55 7.68
N TRP A 378 -5.98 17.63 8.47
CA TRP A 378 -6.59 18.93 8.13
C TRP A 378 -8.09 18.92 7.82
N VAL A 379 -8.71 17.75 7.80
CA VAL A 379 -10.15 17.56 7.63
C VAL A 379 -10.79 17.14 8.95
N LYS A 380 -12.01 17.63 9.22
CA LYS A 380 -12.79 17.24 10.40
C LYS A 380 -13.76 16.11 10.03
N VAL A 381 -13.28 14.87 10.06
CA VAL A 381 -14.07 13.67 9.76
C VAL A 381 -13.92 12.64 10.88
N SER A 382 -14.99 11.87 11.13
CA SER A 382 -15.00 10.77 12.11
C SER A 382 -14.80 9.40 11.46
N ASP A 383 -14.87 9.32 10.14
CA ASP A 383 -14.58 8.12 9.33
C ASP A 383 -13.41 8.44 8.40
N PRO A 384 -12.46 7.52 8.20
CA PRO A 384 -11.28 7.77 7.38
C PRO A 384 -11.53 7.75 5.86
N SER A 385 -12.74 7.39 5.42
CA SER A 385 -13.09 7.38 4.00
C SER A 385 -12.97 8.78 3.38
N ALA A 386 -12.31 8.83 2.23
CA ALA A 386 -12.17 10.05 1.46
C ALA A 386 -13.53 10.63 1.00
N ARG A 387 -14.61 9.83 0.98
CA ARG A 387 -15.97 10.27 0.62
C ARG A 387 -16.50 11.40 1.50
N PHE A 388 -16.03 11.50 2.74
CA PHE A 388 -16.44 12.55 3.68
C PHE A 388 -15.61 13.84 3.55
N ILE A 389 -14.63 13.85 2.65
CA ILE A 389 -13.80 15.04 2.36
C ILE A 389 -14.51 15.89 1.31
N LYS A 390 -14.62 17.20 1.57
CA LYS A 390 -15.36 18.16 0.72
C LYS A 390 -14.90 18.14 -0.74
N HIS A 391 -13.61 17.92 -0.98
CA HIS A 391 -13.01 17.94 -2.31
C HIS A 391 -13.13 16.64 -3.10
N TYR A 392 -13.71 15.58 -2.51
CA TYR A 392 -13.83 14.27 -3.14
C TYR A 392 -14.70 14.28 -4.41
N ALA A 393 -15.78 15.06 -4.39
CA ALA A 393 -16.73 15.16 -5.50
C ALA A 393 -16.46 16.34 -6.46
N ALA A 394 -15.30 17.01 -6.34
CA ALA A 394 -14.94 18.08 -7.25
C ALA A 394 -14.66 17.47 -8.64
N LYS A 395 -15.61 17.68 -9.56
CA LYS A 395 -15.52 17.31 -10.97
C LYS A 395 -14.57 18.21 -11.75
#